data_AF-A0A087A0B7-F1
#
_entry.id   AF-A0A087A0B7-F1
#
_cell.length_a   1.000
_cell.length_b   1.000
_cell.length_c   1.000
_cell.angle_alpha   90.00
_cell.angle_beta   90.00
_cell.angle_gamma   90.00
#
_symmetry.space_group_name_H-M   'P 1'
#
loop_
_entity.id
_entity.type
_entity.pdbx_description
1 polymer ?
#
loop_
_entity_poly.entity_id
_entity_poly.type
_entity_poly.pdbx_seq_one_letter_code
_entity_poly.pdbx_strand_id
1 'polypeptide(L)'
;MHNDSTEPFTFRCLICGKTITAEVCIDHRIRAIDQLPEEGHADDDFLPLGAIEMTSYGHYGTAFFGPCDDGTQVAALICDDCMEERSDRLMYIDKQRRLSPFNKAMNKLRARSEESSEVRHDTD
;
A
#
# COMPACT_ATOMS: atom_id res chain seq x y z
N MET A 1 -2.09 -23.16 -0.83
CA MET A 1 -0.99 -23.19 0.17
C MET A 1 -1.64 -23.25 1.54
N HIS A 2 -1.23 -24.24 2.34
CA HIS A 2 -1.59 -24.56 3.73
C HIS A 2 -2.92 -24.03 4.30
N ASN A 3 -3.91 -24.93 4.39
CA ASN A 3 -5.03 -24.77 5.32
C ASN A 3 -5.11 -26.04 6.20
N ASP A 4 -4.01 -26.31 6.91
CA ASP A 4 -3.81 -27.55 7.68
C ASP A 4 -3.22 -27.24 9.07
N SER A 5 -3.49 -26.05 9.60
CA SER A 5 -3.03 -25.63 10.92
C SER A 5 -4.22 -25.54 11.89
N THR A 6 -4.14 -26.33 12.96
CA THR A 6 -4.91 -26.20 14.21
C THR A 6 -4.67 -24.87 14.96
N GLU A 7 -4.12 -23.86 14.28
CA GLU A 7 -3.82 -22.56 14.87
C GLU A 7 -4.83 -21.52 14.38
N PRO A 8 -5.30 -20.64 15.27
CA PRO A 8 -6.24 -19.59 14.92
C PRO A 8 -5.62 -18.62 13.91
N PHE A 9 -6.38 -18.33 12.85
CA PHE A 9 -5.95 -17.41 11.80
C PHE A 9 -5.77 -16.00 12.36
N THR A 10 -4.64 -15.36 12.06
CA THR A 10 -4.31 -14.00 12.51
C THR A 10 -4.49 -13.00 11.37
N PHE A 11 -5.14 -11.86 11.63
CA PHE A 11 -5.21 -10.77 10.65
C PHE A 11 -3.84 -10.09 10.51
N ARG A 12 -3.30 -10.03 9.29
CA ARG A 12 -1.97 -9.47 9.04
C ARG A 12 -1.96 -8.53 7.85
N CYS A 13 -1.24 -7.43 7.98
CA CYS A 13 -0.97 -6.55 6.86
C CYS A 13 -0.16 -7.29 5.79
N LEU A 14 -0.65 -7.29 4.54
CA LEU A 14 0.00 -7.97 3.41
C LEU A 14 1.39 -7.38 3.09
N ILE A 15 1.63 -6.12 3.44
CA ILE A 15 2.87 -5.41 3.11
C ILE A 15 3.94 -5.59 4.18
N CYS A 16 3.61 -5.32 5.45
CA CYS A 16 4.58 -5.31 6.55
C CYS A 16 4.45 -6.49 7.54
N GLY A 17 3.42 -7.34 7.40
CA GLY A 17 3.17 -8.50 8.26
C GLY A 17 2.68 -8.18 9.67
N LYS A 18 2.51 -6.90 10.01
CA LYS A 18 1.98 -6.42 11.29
C LYS A 18 0.60 -7.02 11.55
N THR A 19 0.39 -7.51 12.77
CA THR A 19 -0.92 -7.99 13.21
C THR A 19 -1.91 -6.84 13.27
N ILE A 20 -3.09 -7.05 12.71
CA ILE A 20 -4.19 -6.08 12.68
C ILE A 20 -5.25 -6.54 13.67
N THR A 21 -5.83 -5.59 14.39
CA THR A 21 -7.02 -5.85 15.21
C THR A 21 -8.27 -5.59 14.38
N ALA A 22 -9.32 -6.36 14.60
CA ALA A 22 -10.64 -6.14 14.02
C ALA A 22 -11.69 -6.00 15.13
N GLU A 23 -12.80 -5.34 14.84
CA GLU A 23 -14.01 -5.38 15.66
C GLU A 23 -15.00 -6.39 15.10
N VAL A 24 -15.62 -7.15 16.00
CA VAL A 24 -16.71 -8.08 15.70
C VAL A 24 -17.84 -7.90 16.71
N CYS A 25 -19.08 -8.08 16.27
CA CYS A 25 -20.25 -8.09 17.14
C CYS A 25 -20.59 -9.53 17.55
N ILE A 26 -20.27 -9.91 18.79
CA ILE A 26 -20.58 -11.22 19.36
C ILE A 26 -21.64 -11.04 20.45
N ASP A 27 -22.78 -11.70 20.32
CA ASP A 27 -23.91 -11.61 21.28
C ASP A 27 -24.33 -10.16 21.59
N HIS A 28 -24.45 -9.33 20.55
CA HIS A 28 -24.75 -7.89 20.65
C HIS A 28 -23.69 -7.08 21.41
N ARG A 29 -22.46 -7.58 21.54
CA ARG A 29 -21.33 -6.87 22.13
C ARG A 29 -20.20 -6.73 21.12
N ILE A 30 -19.73 -5.51 20.95
CA ILE A 30 -18.55 -5.22 20.14
C ILE A 30 -17.32 -5.68 20.93
N ARG A 31 -16.45 -6.48 20.28
CA ARG A 31 -15.17 -6.93 20.84
C ARG A 31 -14.06 -6.69 19.82
N ALA A 32 -12.92 -6.22 20.31
CA ALA A 32 -11.69 -6.20 19.54
C ALA A 32 -11.03 -7.59 19.58
N ILE A 33 -10.63 -8.07 18.42
CA ILE A 33 -9.98 -9.37 18.21
C ILE A 33 -8.75 -9.19 17.31
N ASP A 34 -7.75 -10.05 17.44
CA ASP A 34 -6.59 -10.11 16.54
C ASP A 34 -6.50 -11.46 15.79
N GLN A 35 -7.47 -12.34 16.04
CA GLN A 35 -7.57 -13.69 15.50
C GLN A 35 -9.03 -14.01 15.16
N LEU A 36 -9.26 -14.87 14.16
CA LEU A 36 -10.62 -15.32 13.82
C LEU A 36 -11.26 -16.08 15.01
N PRO A 37 -12.54 -15.80 15.34
CA PRO A 37 -13.30 -16.57 16.33
C PRO A 37 -13.46 -18.04 15.89
N GLU A 38 -13.47 -18.95 16.86
CA GLU A 38 -13.54 -20.40 16.59
C GLU A 38 -14.93 -20.88 16.09
N GLU A 39 -16.02 -20.14 16.35
CA GLU A 39 -17.38 -20.57 16.02
C GLU A 39 -18.29 -19.44 15.50
N GLY A 40 -19.11 -19.76 14.49
CA GLY A 40 -20.42 -19.13 14.27
C GLY A 40 -20.46 -17.73 13.66
N HIS A 41 -19.32 -17.10 13.35
CA HIS A 41 -19.26 -15.76 12.77
C HIS A 41 -18.90 -15.83 11.29
N ALA A 42 -19.60 -15.03 10.49
CA ALA A 42 -19.31 -14.93 9.08
C ALA A 42 -18.14 -13.94 8.87
N ASP A 43 -17.33 -14.15 7.83
CA ASP A 43 -16.13 -13.35 7.58
C ASP A 43 -16.46 -11.87 7.29
N ASP A 44 -17.69 -11.59 6.84
CA ASP A 44 -18.21 -10.25 6.60
C ASP A 44 -18.62 -9.49 7.87
N ASP A 45 -18.64 -10.15 9.04
CA ASP A 45 -18.89 -9.51 10.33
C ASP A 45 -17.64 -8.78 10.89
N PHE A 46 -16.48 -8.95 10.27
CA PHE A 46 -15.22 -8.38 10.73
C PHE A 46 -14.94 -7.00 10.14
N LEU A 47 -14.65 -6.05 11.02
CA LEU A 47 -14.27 -4.69 10.65
C LEU A 47 -12.81 -4.44 11.05
N PRO A 48 -11.85 -4.45 10.11
CA PRO A 48 -10.45 -4.22 10.45
C PRO A 48 -10.22 -2.79 10.97
N LEU A 49 -9.55 -2.68 12.11
CA LEU A 49 -9.17 -1.41 12.71
C LEU A 49 -7.78 -0.99 12.24
N GLY A 50 -7.67 0.26 11.78
CA GLY A 50 -6.38 0.81 11.32
C GLY A 50 -5.84 0.11 10.07
N ALA A 51 -6.74 -0.46 9.28
CA ALA A 51 -6.42 -1.11 8.01
C ALA A 51 -7.62 -1.05 7.07
N ILE A 52 -7.33 -1.18 5.78
CA ILE A 52 -8.32 -1.36 4.73
C ILE A 52 -8.29 -2.81 4.25
N GLU A 53 -9.45 -3.40 4.06
CA GLU A 53 -9.59 -4.67 3.36
C GLU A 53 -10.00 -4.43 1.90
N MET A 54 -9.33 -5.12 1.00
CA MET A 54 -9.66 -5.16 -0.41
C MET A 54 -10.00 -6.59 -0.79
N THR A 55 -11.26 -6.83 -1.13
CA THR A 55 -11.72 -8.12 -1.61
C THR A 55 -11.88 -8.10 -3.13
N SER A 56 -11.39 -9.14 -3.81
CA SER A 56 -11.66 -9.39 -5.22
C SER A 56 -12.14 -10.81 -5.40
N TYR A 57 -12.98 -11.02 -6.41
CA TYR A 57 -13.35 -12.35 -6.87
C TYR A 57 -12.52 -12.69 -8.09
N GLY A 58 -12.18 -13.97 -8.23
CA GLY A 58 -11.59 -14.47 -9.45
C GLY A 58 -12.54 -14.34 -10.63
N HIS A 59 -12.14 -13.56 -11.64
CA HIS A 59 -12.77 -13.52 -12.94
C HIS A 59 -11.72 -13.76 -14.02
N TYR A 60 -12.05 -14.56 -15.04
CA TYR A 60 -11.15 -14.86 -16.15
C TYR A 60 -10.61 -13.56 -16.78
N GLY A 61 -9.30 -13.31 -16.65
CA GLY A 61 -8.62 -12.13 -17.21
C GLY A 61 -8.01 -11.14 -16.21
N THR A 62 -8.19 -11.31 -14.89
CA THR A 62 -7.50 -10.47 -13.90
C THR A 62 -6.10 -11.00 -13.56
N ALA A 63 -5.05 -10.31 -14.01
CA ALA A 63 -3.65 -10.74 -13.82
C ALA A 63 -3.19 -10.80 -12.35
N PHE A 64 -3.88 -10.12 -11.42
CA PHE A 64 -3.51 -10.07 -10.00
C PHE A 64 -3.94 -11.31 -9.20
N PHE A 65 -5.00 -12.00 -9.63
CA PHE A 65 -5.58 -13.16 -8.93
C PHE A 65 -5.78 -14.34 -9.87
N GLY A 66 -4.83 -14.54 -10.79
CA GLY A 66 -4.83 -15.64 -11.77
C GLY A 66 -4.99 -17.08 -11.21
N PRO A 67 -4.78 -17.39 -9.92
CA PRO A 67 -5.11 -18.72 -9.38
C PRO A 67 -6.60 -18.93 -9.03
N CYS A 68 -7.45 -17.90 -9.13
CA CYS A 68 -8.86 -17.95 -8.71
C CYS A 68 -9.81 -18.23 -9.88
N ASP A 69 -9.45 -19.17 -10.75
CA ASP A 69 -10.27 -19.51 -11.93
C ASP A 69 -11.61 -20.19 -11.57
N ASP A 70 -11.80 -20.56 -10.31
CA ASP A 70 -13.01 -21.17 -9.75
C ASP A 70 -13.99 -20.16 -9.12
N GLY A 71 -13.67 -18.86 -9.16
CA GLY A 71 -14.48 -17.80 -8.53
C GLY A 71 -14.20 -17.59 -7.04
N THR A 72 -13.14 -18.20 -6.49
CA THR A 72 -12.72 -17.98 -5.10
C THR A 72 -12.46 -16.50 -4.82
N GLN A 73 -12.90 -16.05 -3.65
CA GLN A 73 -12.63 -14.70 -3.13
C GLN A 73 -11.21 -14.62 -2.58
N VAL A 74 -10.52 -13.53 -2.87
CA VAL A 74 -9.25 -13.17 -2.24
C VAL A 74 -9.42 -11.84 -1.53
N ALA A 75 -9.05 -11.81 -0.26
CA ALA A 75 -9.00 -10.60 0.54
C ALA A 75 -7.54 -10.21 0.80
N ALA A 76 -7.26 -8.91 0.79
CA ALA A 76 -5.99 -8.33 1.17
C ALA A 76 -6.20 -7.23 2.21
N LEU A 77 -5.55 -7.37 3.35
CA LEU A 77 -5.54 -6.38 4.42
C LEU A 77 -4.28 -5.52 4.34
N ILE A 78 -4.42 -4.20 4.34
CA ILE A 78 -3.29 -3.26 4.32
C ILE A 78 -3.47 -2.24 5.45
N CYS A 79 -2.49 -2.15 6.35
CA CYS A 79 -2.56 -1.20 7.47
C CYS A 79 -2.35 0.25 7.03
N ASP A 80 -2.87 1.18 7.82
CA ASP A 80 -2.81 2.62 7.55
C ASP A 80 -1.39 3.13 7.36
N ASP A 81 -0.45 2.68 8.20
CA ASP A 81 0.98 3.04 8.10
C ASP A 81 1.54 2.77 6.69
N CYS A 82 1.21 1.61 6.11
CA CYS A 82 1.67 1.24 4.77
C CYS A 82 0.95 2.01 3.66
N MET A 83 -0.33 2.35 3.87
CA MET A 83 -1.10 3.17 2.94
C MET A 83 -0.61 4.61 2.91
N GLU A 84 -0.28 5.18 4.08
CA GLU A 84 0.25 6.53 4.23
C GLU A 84 1.65 6.63 3.61
N GLU A 85 2.57 5.73 3.95
CA GLU A 85 3.91 5.69 3.37
C GLU A 85 3.86 5.62 1.84
N ARG A 86 2.94 4.80 1.30
CA ARG A 86 2.75 4.67 -0.14
C ARG A 86 2.24 5.97 -0.76
N SER A 87 1.29 6.63 -0.12
CA SER A 87 0.71 7.90 -0.57
C SER A 87 1.73 9.01 -0.59
N ASP A 88 2.52 9.15 0.48
CA ASP A 88 3.60 10.14 0.60
C ASP A 88 4.66 9.97 -0.49
N ARG A 89 5.06 8.72 -0.74
CA ARG A 89 6.01 8.41 -1.81
C ARG A 89 5.47 8.79 -3.19
N LEU A 90 4.17 8.58 -3.45
CA LEU A 90 3.54 8.99 -4.71
C LEU A 90 3.50 10.51 -4.85
N MET A 91 3.15 11.24 -3.78
CA MET A 91 3.17 12.71 -3.77
C MET A 91 4.59 13.26 -4.00
N TYR A 92 5.60 12.65 -3.37
CA TYR A 92 7.00 13.00 -3.59
C TYR A 92 7.40 12.83 -5.06
N ILE A 93 7.09 11.69 -5.68
CA ILE A 93 7.40 11.41 -7.09
C ILE A 93 6.71 12.43 -8.01
N ASP A 94 5.44 12.73 -7.77
CA ASP A 94 4.70 13.72 -8.56
C ASP A 94 5.32 15.10 -8.45
N LYS A 95 5.69 15.53 -7.24
CA LYS A 95 6.41 16.79 -7.01
C LYS A 95 7.72 16.86 -7.79
N GLN A 96 8.52 15.78 -7.78
CA GLN A 96 9.77 15.72 -8.56
C GLN A 96 9.51 15.79 -10.08
N ARG A 97 8.46 15.13 -10.57
CA ARG A 97 8.07 15.20 -11.99
C ARG A 97 7.68 16.61 -12.40
N ARG A 98 6.90 17.32 -11.58
CA ARG A 98 6.50 18.71 -11.84
C ARG A 98 7.66 19.69 -11.79
N LEU A 99 8.64 19.46 -10.90
CA LEU A 99 9.82 20.32 -10.78
C LEU A 99 10.90 20.03 -11.83
N SER A 100 10.88 18.86 -12.47
CA SER A 100 11.89 18.45 -13.45
C SER A 100 12.13 19.47 -14.59
N PRO A 101 11.10 20.04 -15.25
CA PRO A 101 11.31 21.06 -16.28
C PRO A 101 11.97 22.33 -15.76
N PHE A 102 11.55 22.79 -14.57
CA PHE A 102 12.11 23.96 -13.92
C PHE A 102 13.58 23.73 -13.54
N ASN A 103 13.88 22.60 -12.88
CA ASN A 103 15.25 22.23 -12.52
C ASN A 103 16.15 22.12 -13.75
N LYS A 104 15.65 21.57 -14.86
CA LYS A 104 16.37 21.51 -16.14
C LYS A 104 16.64 22.90 -16.71
N ALA A 105 15.69 23.83 -16.63
CA ALA A 105 15.87 25.20 -17.07
C ALA A 105 16.92 25.94 -16.21
N MET A 106 16.83 25.82 -14.88
CA MET A 106 17.78 26.43 -13.95
C MET A 106 19.20 25.88 -14.12
N ASN A 107 19.36 24.58 -14.33
CA ASN A 107 20.67 23.99 -14.59
C ASN A 107 21.29 24.49 -15.90
N LYS A 108 20.48 24.63 -16.97
CA LYS A 108 20.95 25.25 -18.23
C LYS A 108 21.41 26.69 -18.03
N LEU A 109 20.67 27.47 -17.22
CA LEU A 109 21.03 28.86 -16.93
C LEU A 109 22.34 28.95 -16.14
N ARG A 110 22.53 28.07 -15.14
CA ARG A 110 23.78 27.98 -14.37
C ARG A 110 24.97 27.61 -15.24
N ALA A 111 24.85 26.57 -16.06
CA ALA A 111 25.90 26.16 -16.99
C ALA A 111 26.31 27.31 -17.92
N ARG A 112 25.34 28.05 -18.48
CA ARG A 112 25.63 29.21 -19.32
C ARG A 112 26.32 30.35 -18.56
N SER A 113 26.01 30.53 -17.28
CA SER A 113 26.64 31.55 -16.43
C SER A 113 28.09 31.19 -16.12
N GLU A 114 28.37 29.91 -15.85
CA GLU A 114 29.72 29.37 -15.58
C GLU A 114 30.62 29.48 -16.83
N GLU A 115 30.09 29.11 -17.99
CA GLU A 115 30.77 29.22 -19.30
C GLU A 115 31.06 30.69 -19.67
N SER A 116 30.15 31.61 -19.33
CA SER A 116 30.35 33.06 -19.53
C SER A 116 31.36 33.69 -18.58
N SER A 117 31.65 33.05 -17.43
CA SER A 117 32.66 33.50 -16.48
C SER A 117 34.07 33.01 -16.81
N GLU A 118 34.23 31.81 -17.38
CA GLU A 118 35.53 31.31 -17.86
C GLU A 118 36.05 32.12 -19.06
N VAL A 119 35.18 32.45 -20.02
CA VAL A 119 35.57 33.26 -21.21
C VAL A 119 36.10 34.66 -20.84
N ARG A 120 35.75 35.19 -19.66
CA ARG A 120 36.24 36.50 -19.18
C ARG A 120 37.60 36.45 -18.49
N HIS A 121 38.14 35.27 -18.18
CA HIS A 121 39.46 35.13 -17.56
C HIS A 121 40.59 34.82 -18.55
N ASP A 122 40.26 34.41 -19.79
CA ASP A 122 41.26 34.09 -20.83
C ASP A 122 41.58 35.26 -21.79
N THR A 123 41.04 36.46 -21.55
CA THR A 123 41.22 37.63 -22.43
C THR A 123 42.17 38.72 -21.89
N ASP A 124 42.94 38.46 -20.83
CA ASP A 124 43.98 39.37 -20.31
C ASP A 124 45.41 38.89 -20.62
#